data_AF-A0AAN8JKM9-F1
#
_entry.id   AF-A0AAN8JKM9-F1
#
_cell.length_a   1.000
_cell.length_b   1.000
_cell.length_c   1.000
_cell.angle_alpha   90.00
_cell.angle_beta   90.00
_cell.angle_gamma   90.00
#
_symmetry.space_group_name_H-M   'P 1'
#
loop_
_entity.id
_entity.type
_entity.pdbx_description
1 polymer ?
#
loop_
_entity_poly.entity_id
_entity_poly.type
_entity_poly.pdbx_seq_one_letter_code
_entity_poly.pdbx_strand_id
1 'polypeptide(L)'
;MLMLPASHPDILTYFRDKKWTVQRQTNYGFSEIACDQTIEQICNRDAKTSGGITGFTLNRNAVRRRILSQSQRASINHQCEKLAGVTKDVKSRKDLDNSRKKRDEAIVRLTDCIKEMINPFNTNNGLDLVSISSGVVATDSVTKDLLEAYDIGDSALIKFIEERLTSNSKPFHEPIKQMKLKTFTNQDKLKMRTKSGKDVALQSDRKLFSRLLIISQHRKIDLKEVMKYSLGPLSYPLASLNGSLAKTNKSALLHLIEKQSQNHKEDAYPVDAALIIDGMALIQALPKQLPERLLARLLILSFQL
;
A
#
# COMPACT_ATOMS: atom_id res chain seq x y z
N MET A 1 -35.97 -21.25 -0.99
CA MET A 1 -36.65 -21.39 -2.30
C MET A 1 -36.05 -22.60 -3.01
N LEU A 2 -36.51 -23.83 -2.75
CA LEU A 2 -35.75 -25.02 -3.18
C LEU A 2 -36.40 -25.92 -4.24
N MET A 3 -37.65 -25.71 -4.66
CA MET A 3 -38.18 -26.33 -5.89
C MET A 3 -39.22 -25.45 -6.58
N LEU A 4 -38.75 -24.56 -7.45
CA LEU A 4 -39.60 -23.73 -8.33
C LEU A 4 -40.59 -24.55 -9.20
N PRO A 5 -40.21 -25.71 -9.78
CA PRO A 5 -41.13 -26.48 -10.63
C PRO A 5 -42.37 -27.00 -9.90
N ALA A 6 -42.24 -27.37 -8.63
CA ALA A 6 -43.34 -27.93 -7.83
C ALA A 6 -44.15 -26.85 -7.10
N SER A 7 -43.49 -25.76 -6.66
CA SER A 7 -44.14 -24.72 -5.86
C SER A 7 -44.78 -23.61 -6.69
N HIS A 8 -44.16 -23.22 -7.82
CA HIS A 8 -44.59 -22.10 -8.65
C HIS A 8 -44.26 -22.36 -10.13
N PRO A 9 -44.97 -23.31 -10.78
CA PRO A 9 -44.70 -23.70 -12.16
C PRO A 9 -44.88 -22.55 -13.15
N ASP A 10 -45.79 -21.62 -12.89
CA ASP A 10 -46.03 -20.45 -13.75
C ASP A 10 -44.81 -19.51 -13.80
N ILE A 11 -44.12 -19.32 -12.67
CA ILE A 11 -42.90 -18.51 -12.59
C ILE A 11 -41.78 -19.18 -13.39
N LEU A 12 -41.68 -20.51 -13.32
CA LEU A 12 -40.71 -21.27 -14.10
C LEU A 12 -40.97 -21.11 -15.60
N THR A 13 -42.23 -21.22 -16.03
CA THR A 13 -42.63 -21.00 -17.43
C THR A 13 -42.32 -19.57 -17.87
N TYR A 14 -42.64 -18.58 -17.04
CA TYR A 14 -42.32 -17.17 -17.29
C TYR A 14 -40.81 -16.92 -17.46
N PHE A 15 -40.00 -17.62 -16.65
CA PHE A 15 -38.55 -17.54 -16.72
C PHE A 15 -38.00 -18.19 -17.99
N ARG A 16 -38.54 -19.35 -18.38
CA ARG A 16 -38.19 -20.06 -19.63
C ARG A 16 -38.58 -19.29 -20.88
N ASP A 17 -39.73 -18.64 -20.86
CA ASP A 17 -40.23 -17.77 -21.93
C ASP A 17 -39.49 -16.42 -22.02
N LYS A 18 -38.48 -16.19 -21.15
CA LYS A 18 -37.70 -14.95 -21.11
C LYS A 18 -38.53 -13.67 -20.94
N LYS A 19 -39.71 -13.76 -20.32
CA LYS A 19 -40.62 -12.61 -20.11
C LYS A 19 -40.10 -11.59 -19.08
N TRP A 20 -38.86 -11.73 -18.62
CA TRP A 20 -38.15 -10.85 -17.70
C TRP A 20 -36.98 -10.11 -18.37
N THR A 21 -36.68 -10.41 -19.63
CA THR A 21 -35.68 -9.72 -20.44
C THR A 21 -36.30 -8.95 -21.59
N VAL A 22 -35.59 -7.94 -22.09
CA VAL A 22 -35.97 -7.14 -23.26
C VAL A 22 -34.77 -7.09 -24.19
N GLN A 23 -35.00 -7.33 -25.49
CA GLN A 23 -34.02 -7.13 -26.54
C GLN A 23 -34.34 -5.87 -27.33
N ARG A 24 -33.40 -4.91 -27.34
CA ARG A 24 -33.59 -3.60 -27.97
C ARG A 24 -33.06 -3.50 -29.40
N GLN A 25 -32.22 -4.45 -29.80
CA GLN A 25 -31.53 -4.43 -31.08
C GLN A 25 -31.49 -5.84 -31.67
N THR A 26 -31.59 -5.94 -32.99
CA THR A 26 -31.51 -7.20 -33.72
C THR A 26 -30.11 -7.51 -34.24
N ASN A 27 -29.19 -6.53 -34.17
CA ASN A 27 -27.83 -6.65 -34.70
C ASN A 27 -26.97 -7.70 -33.98
N TYR A 28 -27.32 -8.08 -32.74
CA TYR A 28 -26.56 -9.04 -31.94
C TYR A 28 -27.51 -10.00 -31.19
N GLY A 29 -27.30 -11.31 -31.36
CA GLY A 29 -28.19 -12.36 -30.83
C GLY A 29 -28.17 -12.55 -29.30
N PHE A 30 -27.10 -12.12 -28.61
CA PHE A 30 -26.98 -12.20 -27.15
C PHE A 30 -26.97 -10.80 -26.52
N SER A 31 -28.08 -10.06 -26.67
CA SER A 31 -28.19 -8.68 -26.17
C SER A 31 -29.47 -8.38 -25.39
N GLU A 32 -30.17 -9.43 -24.96
CA GLU A 32 -31.26 -9.35 -23.99
C GLU A 32 -30.73 -8.86 -22.63
N ILE A 33 -31.43 -7.90 -22.04
CA ILE A 33 -31.12 -7.36 -20.71
C ILE A 33 -32.38 -7.39 -19.84
N ALA A 34 -32.22 -7.45 -18.52
CA ALA A 34 -33.36 -7.42 -17.60
C ALA A 34 -34.24 -6.17 -17.82
N CYS A 35 -35.56 -6.31 -17.62
CA CYS A 35 -36.51 -5.20 -17.79
C CYS A 35 -36.14 -3.98 -16.94
N ASP A 36 -35.76 -4.18 -15.68
CA ASP A 36 -35.38 -3.09 -14.78
C ASP A 36 -34.16 -2.31 -15.28
N GLN A 37 -33.12 -3.03 -15.72
CA GLN A 37 -31.94 -2.43 -16.33
C GLN A 37 -32.28 -1.66 -17.61
N THR A 38 -33.25 -2.14 -18.38
CA THR A 38 -33.74 -1.45 -19.59
C THR A 38 -34.40 -0.11 -19.24
N ILE A 39 -35.23 -0.10 -18.19
CA ILE A 39 -35.89 1.12 -17.70
C ILE A 39 -34.83 2.13 -17.23
N GLU A 40 -33.81 1.66 -16.51
CA GLU A 40 -32.73 2.53 -16.01
C GLU A 40 -31.94 3.16 -17.17
N GLN A 41 -31.61 2.37 -18.19
CA GLN A 41 -30.82 2.81 -19.34
C GLN A 41 -31.59 3.69 -20.33
N ILE A 42 -32.92 3.74 -20.27
CA ILE A 42 -33.76 4.50 -21.21
C ILE A 42 -34.59 5.52 -20.44
N CYS A 43 -35.69 5.08 -19.83
CA CYS A 43 -36.69 5.94 -19.22
C CYS A 43 -36.07 6.83 -18.14
N ASN A 44 -35.28 6.24 -17.23
CA ASN A 44 -34.67 7.01 -16.16
C ASN A 44 -33.53 7.87 -16.67
N ARG A 45 -32.66 7.34 -17.54
CA ARG A 45 -31.56 8.11 -18.13
C ARG A 45 -32.07 9.33 -18.89
N ASP A 46 -33.08 9.18 -19.74
CA ASP A 46 -33.59 10.24 -20.59
C ASP A 46 -34.47 11.23 -19.81
N ALA A 47 -35.07 10.80 -18.69
CA ALA A 47 -35.77 11.68 -17.74
C ALA A 47 -34.83 12.40 -16.75
N LYS A 48 -33.61 11.89 -16.55
CA LYS A 48 -32.61 12.47 -15.65
C LYS A 48 -32.08 13.78 -16.23
N THR A 49 -32.16 14.83 -15.41
CA THR A 49 -31.54 16.14 -15.67
C THR A 49 -30.26 16.27 -14.86
N SER A 50 -29.31 17.11 -15.31
CA SER A 50 -28.13 17.45 -14.51
C SER A 50 -28.55 17.98 -13.14
N GLY A 51 -28.06 17.35 -12.07
CA GLY A 51 -28.41 17.71 -10.68
C GLY A 51 -29.63 17.00 -10.10
N GLY A 52 -30.37 16.20 -10.86
CA GLY A 52 -31.54 15.47 -10.34
C GLY A 52 -32.69 16.40 -9.93
N ILE A 53 -33.35 16.13 -8.80
CA ILE A 53 -34.51 16.90 -8.27
C ILE A 53 -34.05 18.00 -7.28
N THR A 54 -32.80 18.45 -7.37
CA THR A 54 -32.26 19.49 -6.48
C THR A 54 -33.04 20.81 -6.59
N GLY A 55 -33.34 21.43 -5.44
CA GLY A 55 -33.96 22.76 -5.37
C GLY A 55 -35.49 22.78 -5.23
N PHE A 56 -36.19 21.67 -5.48
CA PHE A 56 -37.65 21.60 -5.30
C PHE A 56 -38.15 20.31 -4.64
N THR A 57 -37.26 19.48 -4.09
CA THR A 57 -37.61 18.21 -3.43
C THR A 57 -38.62 18.37 -2.28
N LEU A 58 -38.55 19.48 -1.53
CA LEU A 58 -39.47 19.77 -0.43
C LEU A 58 -40.84 20.25 -0.91
N ASN A 59 -40.98 20.63 -2.18
CA ASN A 59 -42.25 21.06 -2.76
C ASN A 59 -42.97 19.86 -3.40
N ARG A 60 -43.87 19.22 -2.63
CA ARG A 60 -44.63 18.04 -3.06
C ARG A 60 -45.35 18.22 -4.40
N ASN A 61 -45.92 19.40 -4.66
CA ASN A 61 -46.64 19.68 -5.91
C ASN A 61 -45.68 19.77 -7.11
N ALA A 62 -44.51 20.38 -6.93
CA ALA A 62 -43.49 20.43 -7.97
C ALA A 62 -42.93 19.03 -8.28
N VAL A 63 -42.65 18.23 -7.25
CA VAL A 63 -42.23 16.83 -7.40
C VAL A 63 -43.29 16.01 -8.12
N ARG A 64 -44.57 16.11 -7.73
CA ARG A 64 -45.68 15.41 -8.39
C ARG A 64 -45.78 15.75 -9.88
N ARG A 65 -45.75 17.04 -10.23
CA ARG A 65 -45.76 17.47 -11.64
C ARG A 65 -44.54 16.95 -12.40
N ARG A 66 -43.36 16.93 -11.77
CA ARG A 66 -42.13 16.38 -12.36
C ARG A 66 -42.31 14.90 -12.67
N ILE A 67 -42.72 14.09 -11.69
CA ILE A 67 -42.92 12.64 -11.85
C ILE A 67 -43.94 12.34 -12.96
N LEU A 68 -45.07 13.06 -12.99
CA LEU A 68 -46.12 12.82 -13.99
C LEU A 68 -45.71 13.24 -15.41
N SER A 69 -44.87 14.27 -15.55
CA SER A 69 -44.50 14.82 -16.87
C SER A 69 -43.10 14.44 -17.37
N GLN A 70 -42.28 13.76 -16.56
CA GLN A 70 -40.87 13.52 -16.90
C GLN A 70 -40.69 12.67 -18.17
N SER A 71 -41.53 11.67 -18.39
CA SER A 71 -41.47 10.80 -19.56
C SER A 71 -41.82 11.56 -20.84
N GLN A 72 -42.87 12.38 -20.80
CA GLN A 72 -43.28 13.24 -21.91
C GLN A 72 -42.20 14.27 -22.24
N ARG A 73 -41.61 14.90 -21.21
CA ARG A 73 -40.50 15.85 -21.39
C ARG A 73 -39.27 15.19 -22.01
N ALA A 74 -38.93 13.97 -21.60
CA ALA A 74 -37.84 13.20 -22.20
C ALA A 74 -38.10 12.90 -23.68
N SER A 75 -39.34 12.51 -24.02
CA SER A 75 -39.75 12.26 -25.41
C SER A 75 -39.67 13.52 -26.28
N ILE A 76 -40.16 14.66 -25.79
CA ILE A 76 -40.07 15.94 -26.49
C ILE A 76 -38.61 16.33 -26.72
N ASN A 77 -37.77 16.25 -25.68
CA ASN A 77 -36.35 16.52 -25.80
C ASN A 77 -35.68 15.64 -26.86
N HIS A 78 -36.01 14.35 -26.89
CA HIS A 78 -35.45 13.43 -27.87
C HIS A 78 -35.85 13.79 -29.31
N GLN A 79 -37.08 14.23 -29.54
CA GLN A 79 -37.51 14.72 -30.85
C GLN A 79 -36.78 16.02 -31.23
N CYS A 80 -36.59 16.94 -30.27
CA CYS A 80 -35.80 18.15 -30.50
C CYS A 80 -34.34 17.84 -30.85
N GLU A 81 -33.69 16.91 -30.15
CA GLU A 81 -32.34 16.43 -30.49
C GLU A 81 -32.28 15.88 -31.92
N LYS A 82 -33.27 15.07 -32.30
CA LYS A 82 -33.38 14.50 -33.65
C LYS A 82 -33.55 15.58 -34.71
N LEU A 83 -34.42 16.57 -34.47
CA LEU A 83 -34.65 17.71 -35.37
C LEU A 83 -33.39 18.58 -35.50
N ALA A 84 -32.63 18.74 -34.42
CA ALA A 84 -31.37 19.48 -34.41
C ALA A 84 -30.19 18.70 -35.05
N GLY A 85 -30.43 17.49 -35.57
CA GLY A 85 -29.39 16.65 -36.16
C GLY A 85 -28.39 16.09 -35.14
N VAL A 86 -28.70 16.16 -33.83
CA VAL A 86 -27.89 15.56 -32.76
C VAL A 86 -28.12 14.06 -32.79
N THR A 87 -27.40 13.39 -33.69
CA THR A 87 -27.40 11.93 -33.78
C THR A 87 -26.54 11.36 -32.66
N LYS A 88 -27.10 10.41 -31.90
CA LYS A 88 -26.31 9.62 -30.96
C LYS A 88 -25.41 8.71 -31.79
N ASP A 89 -24.09 8.90 -31.70
CA ASP A 89 -23.14 7.98 -32.30
C ASP A 89 -23.52 6.54 -31.98
N VAL A 90 -23.51 5.67 -32.99
CA VAL A 90 -23.67 4.22 -32.80
C VAL A 90 -22.43 3.74 -32.07
N LYS A 91 -22.46 3.81 -30.74
CA LYS A 91 -21.36 3.30 -29.92
C LYS A 91 -21.25 1.80 -30.17
N SER A 92 -20.03 1.34 -30.44
CA SER A 92 -19.68 -0.07 -30.40
C SER A 92 -19.96 -0.66 -29.01
N ARG A 93 -19.74 -1.97 -28.83
CA ARG A 93 -19.85 -2.63 -27.53
C ARG A 93 -19.08 -1.82 -26.48
N LYS A 94 -19.70 -1.56 -25.33
CA LYS A 94 -19.13 -0.75 -24.24
C LYS A 94 -17.76 -1.28 -23.79
N ASP A 95 -17.54 -2.58 -23.91
CA ASP A 95 -16.29 -3.24 -23.52
C ASP A 95 -15.14 -2.95 -24.51
N LEU A 96 -15.47 -2.64 -25.76
CA LEU A 96 -14.52 -2.27 -26.80
C LEU A 96 -14.26 -0.76 -26.88
N ASP A 97 -14.92 0.02 -26.02
CA ASP A 97 -14.73 1.47 -25.96
C ASP A 97 -13.29 1.80 -25.55
N ASN A 98 -12.72 2.85 -26.16
CA ASN A 98 -11.36 3.28 -25.88
C ASN A 98 -11.20 3.67 -24.40
N SER A 99 -12.25 4.20 -23.78
CA SER A 99 -12.26 4.51 -22.35
C SER A 99 -12.17 3.26 -21.46
N ARG A 100 -12.71 2.12 -21.92
CA ARG A 100 -12.62 0.83 -21.23
C ARG A 100 -11.24 0.22 -21.39
N LYS A 101 -10.74 0.13 -22.63
CA LYS A 101 -9.40 -0.39 -22.95
C LYS A 101 -8.31 0.32 -22.14
N LYS A 102 -8.32 1.66 -22.12
CA LYS A 102 -7.35 2.45 -21.33
C LYS A 102 -7.40 2.13 -19.83
N ARG A 103 -8.60 1.89 -19.28
CA ARG A 103 -8.76 1.53 -17.86
C ARG A 103 -8.21 0.13 -17.60
N ASP A 104 -8.51 -0.82 -18.46
CA ASP A 104 -8.08 -2.21 -18.30
C ASP A 104 -6.55 -2.30 -18.44
N GLU A 105 -5.95 -1.61 -19.40
CA GLU A 105 -4.48 -1.45 -19.53
C GLU A 105 -3.84 -0.81 -18.29
N ALA A 106 -4.53 0.11 -17.61
CA ALA A 106 -4.05 0.70 -16.36
C ALA A 106 -4.10 -0.31 -15.20
N ILE A 107 -5.14 -1.14 -15.14
CA ILE A 107 -5.28 -2.21 -14.13
C ILE A 107 -4.20 -3.27 -14.33
N VAL A 108 -3.92 -3.67 -15.57
CA VAL A 108 -2.84 -4.62 -15.88
C VAL A 108 -1.50 -4.06 -15.40
N ARG A 109 -1.17 -2.82 -15.76
CA ARG A 109 0.07 -2.15 -15.29
C ARG A 109 0.17 -2.06 -13.77
N LEU A 110 -0.95 -1.78 -13.08
CA LEU A 110 -0.99 -1.78 -11.61
C LEU A 110 -0.70 -3.17 -11.04
N THR A 111 -1.30 -4.21 -11.64
CA THR A 111 -1.11 -5.60 -11.22
C THR A 111 0.33 -6.04 -11.39
N ASP A 112 0.94 -5.71 -12.53
CA ASP A 112 2.33 -6.02 -12.82
C ASP A 112 3.27 -5.32 -11.84
N CYS A 113 3.02 -4.03 -11.55
CA CYS A 113 3.75 -3.28 -10.53
C CYS A 113 3.68 -3.95 -9.14
N ILE A 114 2.49 -4.39 -8.71
CA ILE A 114 2.34 -5.09 -7.41
C ILE A 114 3.10 -6.41 -7.39
N LYS A 115 3.14 -7.15 -8.52
CA LYS A 115 3.88 -8.41 -8.63
C LYS A 115 5.40 -8.21 -8.64
N GLU A 116 5.88 -7.14 -9.27
CA GLU A 116 7.30 -6.79 -9.31
C GLU A 116 7.82 -6.22 -7.97
N MET A 117 6.94 -5.58 -7.20
CA MET A 117 7.22 -5.13 -5.84
C MET A 117 7.07 -6.28 -4.82
N ILE A 118 7.12 -5.96 -3.52
CA ILE A 118 6.73 -6.90 -2.47
C ILE A 118 5.23 -7.17 -2.62
N ASN A 119 4.88 -8.27 -3.28
CA ASN A 119 3.50 -8.70 -3.46
C ASN A 119 2.90 -9.10 -2.10
N PRO A 120 1.99 -8.29 -1.52
CA PRO A 120 1.45 -8.56 -0.19
C PRO A 120 0.41 -9.70 -0.19
N PHE A 121 0.04 -10.20 -1.37
CA PHE A 121 -0.86 -11.33 -1.54
C PHE A 121 -0.12 -12.65 -1.76
N ASN A 122 1.21 -12.65 -1.77
CA ASN A 122 1.99 -13.87 -1.93
C ASN A 122 2.09 -14.61 -0.59
N THR A 123 1.43 -15.76 -0.47
CA THR A 123 1.42 -16.60 0.72
C THR A 123 2.77 -17.27 1.02
N ASN A 124 3.72 -17.24 0.08
CA ASN A 124 5.01 -17.92 0.21
C ASN A 124 6.09 -17.07 0.91
N ASN A 125 5.88 -15.75 1.05
CA ASN A 125 6.90 -14.80 1.51
C ASN A 125 6.84 -14.49 3.02
N GLY A 126 6.18 -15.35 3.81
CA GLY A 126 5.91 -15.12 5.23
C GLY A 126 4.51 -14.58 5.49
N LEU A 127 4.09 -14.60 6.76
CA LEU A 127 2.77 -14.13 7.25
C LEU A 127 2.73 -12.61 7.48
N ASP A 128 3.77 -11.88 7.07
CA ASP A 128 3.95 -10.48 7.40
C ASP A 128 2.99 -9.61 6.60
N LEU A 129 2.18 -8.81 7.31
CA LEU A 129 1.22 -7.92 6.68
C LEU A 129 1.95 -6.66 6.17
N VAL A 130 2.03 -6.49 4.85
CA VAL A 130 2.78 -5.38 4.22
C VAL A 130 1.85 -4.33 3.61
N SER A 131 2.19 -3.06 3.80
CA SER A 131 1.50 -1.94 3.15
C SER A 131 1.83 -1.87 1.65
N ILE A 132 0.82 -1.93 0.77
CA ILE A 132 0.99 -1.82 -0.70
C ILE A 132 1.67 -0.50 -1.10
N SER A 133 1.34 0.61 -0.43
CA SER A 133 1.82 1.94 -0.83
C SER A 133 3.22 2.28 -0.34
N SER A 134 3.66 1.65 0.75
CA SER A 134 4.92 2.00 1.42
C SER A 134 5.92 0.84 1.54
N GLY A 135 5.48 -0.40 1.31
CA GLY A 135 6.29 -1.61 1.49
C GLY A 135 6.64 -1.92 2.94
N VAL A 136 6.07 -1.20 3.93
CA VAL A 136 6.41 -1.37 5.34
C VAL A 136 5.62 -2.53 5.95
N VAL A 137 6.34 -3.39 6.67
CA VAL A 137 5.79 -4.52 7.45
C VAL A 137 5.07 -4.01 8.70
N ALA A 138 3.82 -4.44 8.90
CA ALA A 138 3.01 -4.08 10.07
C ALA A 138 3.68 -4.54 11.38
N THR A 139 3.60 -3.70 12.42
CA THR A 139 3.99 -4.10 13.77
C THR A 139 2.94 -5.05 14.34
N ASP A 140 3.32 -5.91 15.29
CA ASP A 140 2.42 -6.90 15.89
C ASP A 140 1.09 -6.31 16.37
N SER A 141 1.11 -5.10 16.94
CA SER A 141 -0.12 -4.44 17.39
C SER A 141 -1.04 -4.00 16.26
N VAL A 142 -0.48 -3.61 15.11
CA VAL A 142 -1.26 -3.26 13.90
C VAL A 142 -1.75 -4.53 13.22
N THR A 143 -0.92 -5.57 13.15
CA THR A 143 -1.29 -6.86 12.58
C THR A 143 -2.46 -7.48 13.33
N LYS A 144 -2.40 -7.49 14.68
CA LYS A 144 -3.49 -7.98 15.53
C LYS A 144 -4.79 -7.22 15.27
N ASP A 145 -4.77 -5.89 15.34
CA ASP A 145 -5.96 -5.07 15.14
C ASP A 145 -6.56 -5.20 13.74
N LEU A 146 -5.73 -5.42 12.70
CA LEU A 146 -6.20 -5.59 11.33
C LEU A 146 -6.78 -6.99 11.06
N LEU A 147 -6.21 -8.04 11.66
CA LEU A 147 -6.72 -9.41 11.53
C LEU A 147 -7.99 -9.64 12.36
N GLU A 148 -8.03 -9.12 13.59
CA GLU A 148 -9.16 -9.30 14.52
C GLU A 148 -10.27 -8.24 14.31
N ALA A 149 -10.11 -7.30 13.37
CA ALA A 149 -11.07 -6.20 13.15
C ALA A 149 -12.51 -6.69 12.95
N TYR A 150 -12.68 -7.81 12.22
CA TYR A 150 -13.97 -8.42 11.97
C TYR A 150 -14.59 -8.96 13.26
N ASP A 151 -13.85 -9.78 14.01
CA ASP A 151 -14.32 -10.42 15.24
C ASP A 151 -14.63 -9.40 16.35
N ILE A 152 -13.82 -8.34 16.42
CA ILE A 152 -14.05 -7.21 17.32
C ILE A 152 -15.36 -6.49 16.96
N GLY A 153 -15.62 -6.28 15.67
CA GLY A 153 -16.85 -5.69 15.17
C GLY A 153 -18.09 -6.55 15.43
N ASP A 154 -17.96 -7.87 15.23
CA ASP A 154 -19.04 -8.82 15.49
C ASP A 154 -19.39 -8.90 16.97
N SER A 155 -18.37 -8.95 17.84
CA SER A 155 -18.55 -8.86 19.29
C SER A 155 -19.22 -7.56 19.72
N ALA A 156 -18.90 -6.43 19.06
CA ALA A 156 -19.54 -5.14 19.31
C ALA A 156 -21.02 -5.14 18.91
N LEU A 157 -21.35 -5.81 17.81
CA LEU A 157 -22.72 -5.96 17.32
C LEU A 157 -23.55 -6.83 18.27
N ILE A 158 -23.04 -7.98 18.67
CA ILE A 158 -23.71 -8.88 19.64
C ILE A 158 -24.00 -8.11 20.92
N LYS A 159 -23.00 -7.41 21.46
CA LYS A 159 -23.16 -6.58 22.65
C LYS A 159 -24.21 -5.49 22.48
N PHE A 160 -24.26 -4.85 21.31
CA PHE A 160 -25.29 -3.84 21.02
C PHE A 160 -26.70 -4.43 21.04
N ILE A 161 -26.88 -5.61 20.42
CA ILE A 161 -28.16 -6.32 20.38
C ILE A 161 -28.59 -6.67 21.82
N GLU A 162 -27.69 -7.25 22.60
CA GLU A 162 -27.99 -7.64 23.98
C GLU A 162 -28.34 -6.43 24.86
N GLU A 163 -27.52 -5.38 24.85
CA GLU A 163 -27.70 -4.21 25.73
C GLU A 163 -28.93 -3.36 25.37
N ARG A 164 -29.29 -3.27 24.08
CA ARG A 164 -30.32 -2.32 23.60
C ARG A 164 -31.59 -2.94 23.08
N LEU A 165 -31.54 -4.16 22.52
CA LEU A 165 -32.70 -4.82 21.92
C LEU A 165 -33.28 -5.89 22.85
N THR A 166 -32.43 -6.67 23.52
CA THR A 166 -32.89 -7.78 24.37
C THR A 166 -33.11 -7.35 25.82
N SER A 167 -32.08 -6.82 26.48
CA SER A 167 -32.13 -6.46 27.91
C SER A 167 -32.67 -5.06 28.17
N ASN A 168 -32.71 -4.21 27.14
CA ASN A 168 -33.10 -2.80 27.22
C ASN A 168 -32.36 -2.02 28.35
N SER A 169 -31.14 -2.47 28.68
CA SER A 169 -30.30 -1.90 29.73
C SER A 169 -29.82 -0.49 29.40
N LYS A 170 -29.71 -0.16 28.10
CA LYS A 170 -29.31 1.17 27.62
C LYS A 170 -30.32 1.72 26.60
N PRO A 171 -30.52 3.04 26.55
CA PRO A 171 -31.37 3.66 25.53
C PRO A 171 -30.86 3.38 24.12
N PHE A 172 -31.79 3.09 23.21
CA PHE A 172 -31.46 2.82 21.80
C PHE A 172 -30.65 3.96 21.14
N HIS A 173 -30.90 5.21 21.51
CA HIS A 173 -30.29 6.40 20.90
C HIS A 173 -28.97 6.85 21.57
N GLU A 174 -28.48 6.13 22.57
CA GLU A 174 -27.22 6.50 23.23
C GLU A 174 -26.04 6.40 22.24
N PRO A 175 -25.06 7.32 22.27
CA PRO A 175 -23.91 7.26 21.35
C PRO A 175 -23.13 5.95 21.47
N ILE A 176 -22.75 5.36 20.32
CA ILE A 176 -21.85 4.20 20.28
C ILE A 176 -20.42 4.74 20.20
N LYS A 177 -19.56 4.29 21.12
CA LYS A 177 -18.15 4.70 21.13
C LYS A 177 -17.42 4.07 19.94
N GLN A 178 -16.71 4.91 19.17
CA GLN A 178 -15.87 4.43 18.08
C GLN A 178 -14.71 3.58 18.61
N MET A 179 -14.52 2.40 18.03
CA MET A 179 -13.37 1.54 18.30
C MET A 179 -12.13 2.10 17.59
N LYS A 180 -11.07 2.37 18.36
CA LYS A 180 -9.84 2.98 17.86
C LYS A 180 -8.82 1.91 17.47
N LEU A 181 -9.17 1.09 16.48
CA LEU A 181 -8.26 0.07 15.93
C LEU A 181 -7.07 0.75 15.24
N LYS A 182 -5.88 0.18 15.44
CA LYS A 182 -4.65 0.65 14.81
C LYS A 182 -4.59 0.21 13.36
N THR A 183 -4.07 1.10 12.52
CA THR A 183 -3.83 0.85 11.10
C THR A 183 -2.38 1.16 10.76
N PHE A 184 -1.96 1.00 9.50
CA PHE A 184 -0.64 1.44 9.02
C PHE A 184 -0.36 2.94 9.27
N THR A 185 -1.37 3.76 9.54
CA THR A 185 -1.15 5.17 9.94
C THR A 185 -0.58 5.32 11.35
N ASN A 186 -0.80 4.30 12.20
CA ASN A 186 -0.33 4.21 13.58
C ASN A 186 1.00 3.46 13.70
N GLN A 187 1.56 3.00 12.57
CA GLN A 187 2.85 2.33 12.53
C GLN A 187 3.94 3.28 13.07
N ASP A 188 4.89 2.72 13.81
CA ASP A 188 5.95 3.51 14.43
C ASP A 188 6.76 4.21 13.34
N LYS A 189 6.58 5.53 13.25
CA LYS A 189 7.48 6.36 12.45
C LYS A 189 8.85 6.25 13.09
N LEU A 190 9.86 5.82 12.33
CA LEU A 190 11.26 5.91 12.71
C LEU A 190 11.57 7.35 13.15
N LYS A 191 11.49 7.61 14.46
CA LYS A 191 11.86 8.88 15.08
C LYS A 191 13.34 8.81 15.39
N MET A 192 14.15 9.19 14.42
CA MET A 192 15.58 9.39 14.64
C MET A 192 15.80 10.74 15.32
N ARG A 193 15.83 10.74 16.65
CA ARG A 193 16.20 11.92 17.44
C ARG A 193 17.69 12.22 17.23
N THR A 194 17.99 13.36 16.61
CA THR A 194 19.33 13.95 16.69
C THR A 194 19.63 14.38 18.13
N LYS A 195 20.90 14.48 18.51
CA LYS A 195 21.33 14.99 19.84
C LYS A 195 20.78 16.39 20.17
N SER A 196 20.32 17.14 19.17
CA SER A 196 19.72 18.48 19.28
C SER A 196 18.18 18.50 19.16
N GLY A 197 17.52 17.34 19.14
CA GLY A 197 16.05 17.25 19.16
C GLY A 197 15.33 17.69 17.89
N LYS A 198 16.01 17.77 16.73
CA LYS A 198 15.41 18.20 15.45
C LYS A 198 15.30 17.03 14.45
N ASP A 199 14.09 16.78 13.96
CA ASP A 199 13.70 15.69 13.03
C ASP A 199 14.03 15.98 11.53
N VAL A 200 15.15 16.64 11.24
CA VAL A 200 15.33 17.33 9.94
C VAL A 200 15.87 16.44 8.80
N ALA A 201 16.62 15.38 9.10
CA ALA A 201 17.37 14.63 8.07
C ALA A 201 16.51 13.73 7.15
N LEU A 202 15.40 13.15 7.64
CA LEU A 202 14.51 12.30 6.83
C LEU A 202 13.67 13.10 5.81
N GLN A 203 13.45 14.40 6.07
CA GLN A 203 12.64 15.26 5.19
C GLN A 203 13.39 15.73 3.95
N SER A 204 14.72 15.93 4.04
CA SER A 204 15.56 16.30 2.88
C SER A 204 15.62 15.18 1.85
N ASP A 205 15.81 13.93 2.29
CA ASP A 205 15.99 12.79 1.40
C ASP A 205 14.67 12.45 0.68
N ARG A 206 13.53 12.56 1.38
CA ARG A 206 12.20 12.41 0.78
C ARG A 206 11.94 13.46 -0.31
N LYS A 207 12.33 14.72 -0.07
CA LYS A 207 12.20 15.79 -1.08
C LYS A 207 13.09 15.52 -2.28
N LEU A 208 14.34 15.08 -2.07
CA LEU A 208 15.24 14.74 -3.16
C LEU A 208 14.71 13.55 -3.98
N PHE A 209 14.26 12.49 -3.32
CA PHE A 209 13.64 11.34 -3.97
C PHE A 209 12.42 11.74 -4.81
N SER A 210 11.54 12.58 -4.27
CA SER A 210 10.37 13.08 -5.02
C SER A 210 10.77 13.88 -6.27
N ARG A 211 11.85 14.67 -6.20
CA ARG A 211 12.38 15.41 -7.36
C ARG A 211 12.97 14.46 -8.39
N LEU A 212 13.69 13.43 -7.97
CA LEU A 212 14.28 12.43 -8.86
C LEU A 212 13.21 11.63 -9.60
N LEU A 213 12.10 11.27 -8.96
CA LEU A 213 10.94 10.66 -9.60
C LEU A 213 10.31 11.57 -10.67
N ILE A 214 10.15 12.85 -10.37
CA ILE A 214 9.61 13.82 -11.34
C ILE A 214 10.57 13.96 -12.54
N ILE A 215 11.88 14.03 -12.28
CA ILE A 215 12.91 14.14 -13.32
C ILE A 215 12.97 12.87 -14.18
N SER A 216 12.90 11.67 -13.58
CA SER A 216 12.92 10.41 -14.33
C SER A 216 11.72 10.29 -15.25
N GLN A 217 10.53 10.68 -14.79
CA GLN A 217 9.32 10.73 -15.61
C GLN A 217 9.44 11.75 -16.76
N HIS A 218 9.91 12.98 -16.48
CA HIS A 218 10.03 14.01 -17.51
C HIS A 218 11.14 13.72 -18.53
N ARG A 219 12.26 13.15 -18.09
CA ARG A 219 13.45 12.90 -18.92
C ARG A 219 13.52 11.49 -19.48
N LYS A 220 12.53 10.63 -19.19
CA LYS A 220 12.50 9.19 -19.57
C LYS A 220 13.79 8.44 -19.17
N ILE A 221 14.33 8.77 -18.00
CA ILE A 221 15.51 8.09 -17.44
C ILE A 221 15.01 6.87 -16.68
N ASP A 222 15.65 5.72 -16.87
CA ASP A 222 15.33 4.51 -16.12
C ASP A 222 15.52 4.74 -14.61
N LEU A 223 14.45 4.51 -13.84
CA LEU A 223 14.46 4.66 -12.39
C LEU A 223 15.48 3.73 -11.73
N LYS A 224 15.76 2.57 -12.34
CA LYS A 224 16.75 1.61 -11.83
C LYS A 224 18.16 2.19 -11.83
N GLU A 225 18.54 2.93 -12.87
CA GLU A 225 19.83 3.62 -12.94
C GLU A 225 19.90 4.82 -12.01
N VAL A 226 18.79 5.56 -11.85
CA VAL A 226 18.73 6.69 -10.90
C VAL A 226 18.92 6.25 -9.45
N MET A 227 18.35 5.10 -9.08
CA MET A 227 18.40 4.56 -7.72
C MET A 227 19.70 3.79 -7.40
N LYS A 228 20.59 3.65 -8.38
CA LYS A 228 21.90 2.99 -8.21
C LYS A 228 22.88 3.81 -7.35
N TYR A 229 22.69 5.12 -7.30
CA TYR A 229 23.56 6.05 -6.59
C TYR A 229 22.92 6.52 -5.27
N SER A 230 23.75 6.84 -4.27
CA SER A 230 23.25 7.32 -2.99
C SER A 230 22.47 8.62 -3.15
N LEU A 231 21.30 8.68 -2.55
CA LEU A 231 20.39 9.84 -2.54
C LEU A 231 20.77 10.87 -1.47
N GLY A 232 21.78 10.59 -0.65
CA GLY A 232 22.29 11.54 0.35
C GLY A 232 23.41 12.41 -0.23
N PRO A 233 23.67 13.61 0.34
CA PRO A 233 24.88 14.37 0.03
C PRO A 233 26.18 13.62 0.39
N LEU A 234 26.07 12.55 1.18
CA LEU A 234 27.16 11.68 1.61
C LEU A 234 26.76 10.21 1.48
N SER A 235 27.75 9.35 1.25
CA SER A 235 27.54 7.90 1.23
C SER A 235 27.27 7.39 2.64
N TYR A 236 26.07 6.85 2.91
CA TYR A 236 25.67 6.35 4.24
C TYR A 236 26.57 5.26 4.84
N PRO A 237 27.27 4.42 4.06
CA PRO A 237 28.33 3.56 4.58
C PRO A 237 29.51 4.31 5.23
N LEU A 238 29.79 5.54 4.80
CA LEU A 238 30.96 6.33 5.21
C LEU A 238 30.60 7.48 6.17
N ALA A 239 29.35 7.92 6.19
CA ALA A 239 28.92 9.05 6.99
C ALA A 239 27.52 8.85 7.57
N SER A 240 27.36 9.25 8.82
CA SER A 240 26.05 9.44 9.44
C SER A 240 25.30 10.62 8.83
N LEU A 241 23.98 10.63 9.00
CA LEU A 241 23.04 11.64 8.48
C LEU A 241 23.35 13.10 8.88
N ASN A 242 24.14 13.31 9.93
CA ASN A 242 24.59 14.63 10.40
C ASN A 242 25.91 15.08 9.74
N GLY A 243 26.43 14.33 8.78
CA GLY A 243 27.71 14.59 8.13
C GLY A 243 28.94 14.15 8.92
N SER A 244 28.78 13.58 10.12
CA SER A 244 29.92 12.96 10.82
C SER A 244 30.28 11.64 10.15
N LEU A 245 31.57 11.36 9.97
CA LEU A 245 32.03 10.05 9.49
C LEU A 245 31.44 8.92 10.34
N ALA A 246 31.04 7.84 9.67
CA ALA A 246 30.60 6.62 10.31
C ALA A 246 31.75 6.10 11.18
N LYS A 247 31.66 6.33 12.49
CA LYS A 247 32.65 5.82 13.45
C LYS A 247 32.27 4.39 13.79
N THR A 248 32.99 3.44 13.20
CA THR A 248 33.02 2.07 13.71
C THR A 248 33.91 2.01 14.94
N ASN A 249 33.52 1.24 15.96
CA ASN A 249 34.40 0.99 17.09
C ASN A 249 35.65 0.27 16.57
N LYS A 250 36.84 0.84 16.77
CA LYS A 250 38.10 0.29 16.26
C LYS A 250 38.31 -1.15 16.74
N SER A 251 37.87 -1.46 17.96
CA SER A 251 37.94 -2.83 18.51
C SER A 251 37.00 -3.81 17.78
N ALA A 252 35.84 -3.35 17.28
CA ALA A 252 34.93 -4.21 16.54
C ALA A 252 35.50 -4.63 15.17
N LEU A 253 36.27 -3.74 14.53
CA LEU A 253 37.01 -4.09 13.30
C LEU A 253 38.09 -5.14 13.59
N LEU A 254 38.82 -4.97 14.68
CA LEU A 254 39.85 -5.91 15.11
C LEU A 254 39.26 -7.31 15.32
N HIS A 255 38.13 -7.42 16.04
CA HIS A 255 37.46 -8.70 16.26
C HIS A 255 36.94 -9.37 14.98
N LEU A 256 36.52 -8.59 13.99
CA LEU A 256 36.13 -9.13 12.69
C LEU A 256 37.33 -9.68 11.91
N ILE A 257 38.47 -8.98 11.98
CA ILE A 257 39.73 -9.43 11.37
C ILE A 257 40.24 -10.69 12.08
N GLU A 258 40.26 -10.71 13.41
CA GLU A 258 40.63 -11.89 14.22
C GLU A 258 39.74 -13.10 13.88
N LYS A 259 38.44 -12.88 13.69
CA LYS A 259 37.50 -13.95 13.34
C LYS A 259 37.71 -14.50 11.93
N GLN A 260 38.25 -13.71 11.01
CA GLN A 260 38.54 -14.12 9.63
C GLN A 260 39.97 -14.60 9.45
N SER A 261 40.91 -14.21 10.31
CA SER A 261 42.27 -14.71 10.28
C SER A 261 42.32 -16.10 10.88
N GLN A 262 42.78 -17.08 10.11
CA GLN A 262 43.26 -18.34 10.70
C GLN A 262 44.59 -18.07 11.38
N ASN A 263 44.90 -18.79 12.47
CA ASN A 263 46.19 -18.74 13.15
C ASN A 263 47.30 -19.15 12.18
N HIS A 264 47.82 -18.19 11.42
CA HIS A 264 48.90 -18.42 10.48
C HIS A 264 50.21 -18.35 11.28
N LYS A 265 50.82 -19.51 11.53
CA LYS A 265 52.23 -19.57 11.86
C LYS A 265 52.98 -19.45 10.54
N GLU A 266 53.58 -18.29 10.29
CA GLU A 266 54.52 -18.15 9.18
C GLU A 266 55.84 -18.81 9.60
N ASP A 267 56.22 -19.90 8.94
CA ASP A 267 57.48 -20.62 9.21
C ASP A 267 58.70 -19.89 8.59
N ALA A 268 58.49 -18.92 7.71
CA ALA A 268 59.55 -18.10 7.12
C ALA A 268 59.04 -16.71 6.70
N TYR A 269 59.76 -15.66 7.11
CA TYR A 269 59.47 -14.28 6.73
C TYR A 269 60.09 -13.96 5.34
N PRO A 270 59.42 -13.18 4.47
CA PRO A 270 59.98 -12.77 3.19
C PRO A 270 61.27 -11.95 3.37
N VAL A 271 62.26 -12.18 2.50
CA VAL A 271 63.60 -11.58 2.59
C VAL A 271 63.60 -10.04 2.48
N ASP A 272 62.55 -9.46 1.88
CA ASP A 272 62.36 -8.00 1.72
C ASP A 272 61.14 -7.46 2.48
N ALA A 273 60.84 -8.00 3.68
CA ALA A 273 59.71 -7.53 4.50
C ALA A 273 60.18 -6.90 5.82
N ALA A 274 59.54 -5.79 6.22
CA ALA A 274 59.70 -5.20 7.54
C ALA A 274 58.65 -5.79 8.51
N LEU A 275 59.12 -6.51 9.52
CA LEU A 275 58.26 -7.06 10.58
C LEU A 275 58.08 -6.01 11.68
N ILE A 276 56.85 -5.53 11.85
CA ILE A 276 56.49 -4.61 12.94
C ILE A 276 55.78 -5.40 14.03
N ILE A 277 56.42 -5.50 15.19
CA ILE A 277 55.88 -6.18 16.37
C ILE A 277 55.45 -5.12 17.37
N ASP A 278 54.18 -5.16 17.81
CA ASP A 278 53.74 -4.35 18.95
C ASP A 278 54.26 -4.95 20.26
N GLY A 279 55.39 -4.42 20.72
CA GLY A 279 56.01 -4.85 21.97
C GLY A 279 55.10 -4.65 23.20
N MET A 280 54.20 -3.68 23.19
CA MET A 280 53.30 -3.42 24.32
C MET A 280 52.21 -4.49 24.42
N ALA A 281 51.73 -5.00 23.28
CA ALA A 281 50.81 -6.14 23.25
C ALA A 281 51.48 -7.42 23.81
N LEU A 282 52.76 -7.67 23.48
CA LEU A 282 53.51 -8.79 24.05
C LEU A 282 53.69 -8.66 25.56
N ILE A 283 54.00 -7.46 26.06
CA ILE A 283 54.13 -7.20 27.50
C ILE A 283 52.80 -7.41 28.23
N GLN A 284 51.68 -6.99 27.63
CA GLN A 284 50.35 -7.17 28.22
C GLN A 284 49.87 -8.63 28.22
N ALA A 285 50.35 -9.44 27.28
CA ALA A 285 50.06 -10.87 27.21
C ALA A 285 50.82 -11.69 28.27
N LEU A 286 51.84 -11.11 28.91
CA LEU A 286 52.57 -11.78 29.98
C LEU A 286 51.75 -11.84 31.28
N PRO A 287 51.87 -12.92 32.07
CA PRO A 287 51.17 -13.05 33.34
C PRO A 287 51.56 -11.93 34.31
N LYS A 288 50.58 -11.41 35.07
CA LYS A 288 50.70 -10.23 35.96
C LYS A 288 51.78 -10.31 37.05
N GLN A 289 52.40 -11.47 37.26
CA GLN A 289 53.48 -11.67 38.23
C GLN A 289 54.79 -11.93 37.47
N LEU A 290 55.42 -10.85 37.01
CA LEU A 290 56.81 -10.88 36.56
C LEU A 290 57.68 -10.14 37.58
N PRO A 291 58.78 -10.73 38.05
CA PRO A 291 59.70 -10.04 38.95
C PRO A 291 60.27 -8.78 38.27
N GLU A 292 60.24 -7.64 38.96
CA GLU A 292 60.62 -6.30 38.43
C GLU A 292 61.97 -6.28 37.69
N ARG A 293 62.91 -7.13 38.10
CA ARG A 293 64.24 -7.26 37.49
C ARG A 293 64.21 -7.78 36.05
N LEU A 294 63.18 -8.53 35.67
CA LEU A 294 63.02 -9.13 34.34
C LEU A 294 62.40 -8.12 33.35
N LEU A 295 61.47 -7.29 33.84
CA LEU A 295 60.89 -6.15 33.10
C LEU A 295 61.95 -5.10 32.74
N ALA A 296 62.84 -4.77 33.68
CA ALA A 296 63.92 -3.81 33.45
C ALA A 296 64.91 -4.27 32.38
N ARG A 297 65.22 -5.58 32.31
CA ARG A 297 66.11 -6.15 31.28
C ARG A 297 65.47 -6.23 29.90
N LEU A 298 64.18 -6.54 29.81
CA LEU A 298 63.44 -6.59 28.54
C LEU A 298 63.31 -5.20 27.89
N LEU A 299 63.07 -4.15 28.69
CA LEU A 299 63.01 -2.76 28.20
C LEU A 299 64.34 -2.26 27.64
N ILE A 300 65.47 -2.72 28.19
CA ILE A 300 66.81 -2.33 27.70
C ILE A 300 67.12 -2.99 26.35
N LEU A 301 66.72 -4.24 26.15
CA LEU A 301 66.95 -4.97 24.90
C LEU A 301 66.10 -4.45 23.73
N SER A 302 64.90 -3.92 23.99
CA SER A 302 64.04 -3.35 22.95
C SER A 302 64.54 -2.03 22.34
N PHE A 303 65.59 -1.41 22.91
CA PHE A 303 66.23 -0.21 22.37
C PHE A 303 67.55 -0.49 21.61
N GLN A 304 67.95 -1.76 21.49
CA GLN A 304 69.21 -2.17 20.83
C GLN A 304 68.99 -3.01 19.55
N LEU A 305 67.78 -3.02 18.99
CA LEU A 305 67.47 -3.57 17.67
C LEU A 305 66.99 -2.46 16.73
#